data_AF-A0A369S1I5-F1
#
_entry.id   AF-A0A369S1I5-F1
#
_cell.length_a   1.000
_cell.length_b   1.000
_cell.length_c   1.000
_cell.angle_alpha   90.00
_cell.angle_beta   90.00
_cell.angle_gamma   90.00
#
_symmetry.space_group_name_H-M   'P 1'
#
loop_
_entity.id
_entity.type
_entity.pdbx_description
1 polymer ?
#
loop_
_entity_poly.entity_id
_entity_poly.type
_entity_poly.pdbx_seq_one_letter_code
_entity_poly.pdbx_strand_id
1 'polypeptide(L)'
;MNTIQYNPNRIVLRIKRQSFDGNGDVDWTVDPFSINYQDVLDAISRVLQTTASAFEYEDDDGDRIIVKSDEELRAMINYYIMSNDSRVVPAMPPMLIIYPKVVKTPRKRNVLGLTVNTKAAPAPSVYGVESPMGKHKSGGNLQAILQSGQLMYLDITPDVQKQIMSELDILFKCDSSYIISFYGAFFIENRIAMCTEYMDGGSLDKYGKIPELVLGKVTASVVKGLVYLWNQKIMHRDVKPSNMLVNTQGQVKLCDFGVSVQLERSIAHTYVGTNAYMAPERIVGSEYGVNSEVWSLGLALLEMALGKFPYPTDNQRELSSMAPPTLPSDRFSPEFVNLAALCTRKSPHDRPAPDDLLHHPFICKHDDNDVSIVAAWLSKMLSHVKNNLPSTEEYPAAAT
;
A
#
# COMPACT_ATOMS: atom_id res chain seq x y z
N MET A 1 -38.10 1.35 43.81
CA MET A 1 -38.24 2.34 42.72
C MET A 1 -37.08 3.31 42.85
N ASN A 2 -36.04 3.15 42.02
CA ASN A 2 -34.89 4.07 42.01
C ASN A 2 -35.24 5.25 41.12
N THR A 3 -35.57 6.38 41.75
CA THR A 3 -35.77 7.67 41.10
C THR A 3 -34.43 8.15 40.57
N ILE A 4 -34.25 8.15 39.24
CA ILE A 4 -33.07 8.71 38.58
C ILE A 4 -33.10 10.22 38.81
N GLN A 5 -32.17 10.75 39.62
CA GLN A 5 -32.02 12.19 39.83
C GLN A 5 -31.69 12.88 38.49
N TYR A 6 -32.55 13.81 38.07
CA TYR A 6 -32.35 14.67 36.91
C TYR A 6 -31.15 15.58 37.13
N ASN A 7 -30.10 15.44 36.31
CA ASN A 7 -28.97 16.37 36.27
C ASN A 7 -29.13 17.26 35.01
N PRO A 8 -29.36 18.58 35.17
CA PRO A 8 -29.61 19.48 34.05
C PRO A 8 -28.42 19.64 33.09
N ASN A 9 -27.23 19.19 33.47
CA ASN A 9 -26.01 19.30 32.66
C ASN A 9 -25.69 18.01 31.88
N ARG A 10 -26.61 17.06 31.78
CA ARG A 10 -26.41 15.80 31.05
C ARG A 10 -27.45 15.62 29.96
N ILE A 11 -27.02 15.06 28.84
CA ILE A 11 -27.91 14.69 27.74
C ILE A 11 -28.19 13.18 27.78
N VAL A 12 -29.34 12.77 27.21
CA VAL A 12 -29.69 11.36 27.05
C VAL A 12 -29.61 11.00 25.58
N LEU A 13 -28.67 10.12 25.23
CA LEU A 13 -28.56 9.51 23.91
C LEU A 13 -29.40 8.22 23.88
N ARG A 14 -30.37 8.13 22.97
CA ARG A 14 -31.16 6.91 22.76
C ARG A 14 -30.61 6.13 21.57
N ILE A 15 -30.04 4.97 21.83
CA ILE A 15 -29.46 4.09 20.81
C ILE A 15 -30.56 3.16 20.29
N LYS A 16 -30.95 3.34 19.02
CA LYS A 16 -31.95 2.49 18.36
C LYS A 16 -31.40 1.10 18.03
N ARG A 17 -32.11 0.03 18.40
CA ARG A 17 -31.81 -1.34 17.94
C ARG A 17 -32.58 -1.64 16.66
N GLN A 18 -31.92 -2.23 15.65
CA GLN A 18 -32.53 -2.54 14.33
C GLN A 18 -33.48 -3.77 14.34
N SER A 19 -33.99 -4.23 15.49
CA SER A 19 -34.84 -5.42 15.57
C SER A 19 -36.32 -5.10 15.30
N PHE A 20 -37.01 -6.04 14.64
CA PHE A 20 -38.40 -5.92 14.17
C PHE A 20 -39.46 -5.97 15.28
N ASP A 21 -39.06 -6.17 16.55
CA ASP A 21 -39.93 -6.38 17.70
C ASP A 21 -40.07 -5.15 18.62
N GLY A 22 -39.40 -4.03 18.31
CA GLY A 22 -39.67 -2.72 18.92
C GLY A 22 -39.34 -2.60 20.41
N ASN A 23 -38.76 -3.63 21.04
CA ASN A 23 -38.50 -3.67 22.48
C ASN A 23 -36.99 -3.82 22.73
N GLY A 24 -36.25 -2.72 22.81
CA GLY A 24 -34.81 -2.83 23.04
C GLY A 24 -33.93 -1.59 22.88
N ASP A 25 -34.48 -0.38 22.70
CA ASP A 25 -33.68 0.84 22.70
C ASP A 25 -32.94 1.02 24.04
N VAL A 26 -31.72 1.55 23.98
CA VAL A 26 -30.90 1.78 25.18
C VAL A 26 -30.67 3.26 25.35
N ASP A 27 -31.10 3.78 26.49
CA ASP A 27 -30.87 5.17 26.90
C ASP A 27 -29.54 5.27 27.66
N TRP A 28 -28.68 6.17 27.21
CA TRP A 28 -27.37 6.41 27.79
C TRP A 28 -27.21 7.88 28.16
N THR A 29 -27.11 8.15 29.46
CA THR A 29 -26.93 9.50 29.99
C THR A 29 -25.46 9.87 30.02
N VAL A 30 -25.10 10.96 29.34
CA VAL A 30 -23.71 11.39 29.13
C VAL A 30 -23.51 12.87 29.43
N ASP A 31 -22.29 13.23 29.81
CA ASP A 31 -21.88 14.62 29.94
C ASP A 31 -21.40 15.13 28.57
N PRO A 32 -22.10 16.10 27.96
CA PRO A 32 -21.85 16.56 26.60
C PRO A 32 -20.46 17.19 26.39
N PHE A 33 -19.78 17.61 27.45
CA PHE A 33 -18.45 18.25 27.36
C PHE A 33 -17.29 17.25 27.44
N SER A 34 -17.57 16.01 27.86
CA SER A 34 -16.55 14.98 28.10
C SER A 34 -16.59 13.83 27.11
N ILE A 35 -17.71 13.66 26.41
CA ILE A 35 -17.92 12.54 25.48
C ILE A 35 -17.20 12.76 24.15
N ASN A 36 -16.52 11.73 23.66
CA ASN A 36 -15.93 11.69 22.33
C ASN A 36 -16.65 10.67 21.42
N TYR A 37 -16.32 10.72 20.13
CA TYR A 37 -16.92 9.88 19.09
C TYR A 37 -16.69 8.39 19.34
N GLN A 38 -15.50 8.01 19.82
CA GLN A 38 -15.18 6.62 20.13
C GLN A 38 -16.02 6.08 21.29
N ASP A 39 -16.29 6.89 22.32
CA ASP A 39 -17.14 6.49 23.44
C ASP A 39 -18.56 6.12 22.96
N VAL A 40 -19.08 6.86 21.98
CA VAL A 40 -20.39 6.59 21.35
C VAL A 40 -20.36 5.30 20.54
N LEU A 41 -19.32 5.08 19.72
CA LEU A 41 -19.17 3.83 18.99
C LEU A 41 -19.03 2.61 19.91
N ASP A 42 -18.33 2.76 21.03
CA ASP A 42 -18.16 1.70 22.04
C ASP A 42 -19.48 1.41 22.77
N ALA A 43 -20.28 2.45 23.06
CA ALA A 43 -21.62 2.28 23.61
C ALA A 43 -22.54 1.56 22.61
N ILE A 44 -22.56 1.99 21.34
CA ILE A 44 -23.33 1.34 20.28
C ILE A 44 -22.88 -0.12 20.12
N SER A 45 -21.57 -0.37 20.13
CA SER A 45 -21.03 -1.71 19.92
C SER A 45 -21.38 -2.66 21.06
N ARG A 46 -21.43 -2.15 22.31
CA ARG A 46 -21.96 -2.90 23.46
C ARG A 46 -23.47 -3.18 23.33
N VAL A 47 -24.24 -2.21 22.86
CA VAL A 47 -25.70 -2.33 22.71
C VAL A 47 -26.09 -3.33 21.62
N LEU A 48 -25.34 -3.37 20.52
CA LEU A 48 -25.64 -4.17 19.33
C LEU A 48 -24.80 -5.44 19.20
N GLN A 49 -23.82 -5.64 20.08
CA GLN A 49 -22.86 -6.75 20.03
C GLN A 49 -22.15 -6.87 18.66
N THR A 50 -21.90 -5.72 18.02
CA THR A 50 -21.28 -5.62 16.70
C THR A 50 -20.48 -4.32 16.59
N THR A 51 -19.48 -4.27 15.72
CA THR A 51 -18.69 -3.04 15.52
C THR A 51 -19.49 -2.01 14.74
N ALA A 52 -19.70 -0.84 15.32
CA ALA A 52 -20.23 0.33 14.62
C ALA A 52 -19.08 1.23 14.13
N SER A 53 -19.19 1.75 12.91
CA SER A 53 -18.23 2.69 12.33
C SER A 53 -18.80 4.07 12.06
N ALA A 54 -20.11 4.23 12.29
CA ALA A 54 -20.86 5.47 12.15
C ALA A 54 -22.24 5.30 12.79
N PHE A 55 -22.88 6.42 13.07
CA PHE A 55 -24.30 6.48 13.43
C PHE A 55 -24.93 7.71 12.76
N GLU A 56 -26.25 7.72 12.70
CA GLU A 56 -27.03 8.85 12.21
C GLU A 56 -27.85 9.45 13.33
N TYR A 57 -28.18 10.74 13.23
CA TYR A 57 -29.26 11.36 14.00
C TYR A 57 -30.28 11.96 13.04
N GLU A 58 -31.47 12.27 13.56
CA GLU A 58 -32.51 12.99 12.83
C GLU A 58 -32.43 14.47 13.23
N ASP A 59 -32.34 15.38 12.26
CA ASP A 59 -32.46 16.81 12.54
C ASP A 59 -33.94 17.27 12.60
N ASP A 60 -34.16 18.58 12.79
CA ASP A 60 -35.52 19.14 12.91
C ASP A 60 -36.32 19.07 11.59
N ASP A 61 -35.65 18.91 10.45
CA ASP A 61 -36.27 18.76 9.12
C ASP A 61 -36.58 17.29 8.78
N GLY A 62 -36.17 16.34 9.64
CA GLY A 62 -36.38 14.92 9.46
C GLY A 62 -35.26 14.21 8.68
N ASP A 63 -34.16 14.89 8.38
CA ASP A 63 -33.05 14.36 7.61
C ASP A 63 -32.12 13.49 8.48
N ARG A 64 -31.66 12.37 7.90
CA ARG A 64 -30.70 11.44 8.53
C ARG A 64 -29.28 11.95 8.33
N ILE A 65 -28.75 12.66 9.33
CA ILE A 65 -27.40 13.22 9.30
C ILE A 65 -26.40 12.21 9.88
N ILE A 66 -25.33 11.91 9.13
CA ILE A 66 -24.32 10.93 9.53
C ILE A 66 -23.24 11.59 10.39
N VAL A 67 -22.85 10.94 11.49
CA VAL A 67 -21.74 11.34 12.37
C VAL A 67 -20.60 10.33 12.28
N LYS A 68 -19.41 10.85 11.96
CA LYS A 68 -18.17 10.12 11.66
C LYS A 68 -16.93 10.67 12.36
N SER A 69 -17.04 11.76 13.12
CA SER A 69 -15.91 12.41 13.80
C SER A 69 -16.31 13.11 15.10
N ASP A 70 -15.31 13.48 15.91
CA ASP A 70 -15.51 14.31 17.11
C ASP A 70 -16.06 15.69 16.79
N GLU A 71 -15.67 16.26 15.65
CA GLU A 71 -16.17 17.57 15.21
C GLU A 71 -17.66 17.52 14.86
N GLU A 72 -18.07 16.49 14.12
CA GLU A 72 -19.48 16.26 13.78
C GLU A 72 -20.31 15.89 15.02
N LEU A 73 -19.74 15.11 15.95
CA LEU A 73 -20.36 14.81 17.23
C LEU A 73 -20.60 16.10 18.04
N ARG A 74 -19.60 16.98 18.13
CA ARG A 74 -19.72 18.26 18.83
C ARG A 74 -20.74 19.17 18.16
N ALA A 75 -20.76 19.22 16.83
CA ALA A 75 -21.75 19.99 16.08
C ALA A 75 -23.19 19.48 16.39
N MET A 76 -23.39 18.17 16.37
CA MET A 76 -24.67 17.54 16.71
C MET A 76 -25.10 17.85 18.16
N ILE A 77 -24.20 17.69 19.14
CA ILE A 77 -24.47 17.96 20.56
C ILE A 77 -24.76 19.45 20.79
N ASN A 78 -23.98 20.34 20.21
CA ASN A 78 -24.17 21.78 20.35
C ASN A 78 -25.50 22.22 19.75
N TYR A 79 -25.83 21.74 18.55
CA TYR A 79 -27.13 21.99 17.92
C TYR A 79 -28.27 21.51 18.83
N TYR A 80 -28.16 20.29 19.37
CA TYR A 80 -29.14 19.73 20.28
C TYR A 80 -29.32 20.56 21.57
N ILE A 81 -28.23 21.05 22.17
CA ILE A 81 -28.28 21.90 23.37
C ILE A 81 -28.95 23.24 23.02
N MET A 82 -28.53 23.88 21.93
CA MET A 82 -29.07 25.18 21.49
C MET A 82 -30.56 25.12 21.16
N SER A 83 -31.03 24.06 20.49
CA SER A 83 -32.44 23.88 20.11
C SER A 83 -33.36 23.53 21.29
N ASN A 84 -32.80 23.17 22.44
CA ASN A 84 -33.56 22.81 23.65
C ASN A 84 -33.46 23.84 24.79
N ASP A 85 -32.50 24.77 24.76
CA ASP A 85 -32.35 25.86 25.73
C ASP A 85 -33.55 26.85 25.74
N SER A 86 -34.34 26.85 24.66
CA SER A 86 -35.52 27.70 24.47
C SER A 86 -36.86 27.02 24.86
N ARG A 87 -36.85 25.76 25.32
CA ARG A 87 -38.06 25.00 25.66
C ARG A 87 -38.37 25.10 27.16
N VAL A 88 -39.55 25.63 27.51
CA VAL A 88 -40.12 25.63 28.86
C VAL A 88 -40.00 24.22 29.45
N VAL A 89 -39.29 24.11 30.59
CA VAL A 89 -38.90 22.87 31.29
C VAL A 89 -39.95 21.75 31.12
N PRO A 90 -39.77 20.83 30.17
CA PRO A 90 -40.63 19.67 30.11
C PRO A 90 -40.23 18.73 31.24
N ALA A 91 -41.20 17.98 31.78
CA ALA A 91 -40.98 17.03 32.88
C ALA A 91 -39.99 15.89 32.56
N MET A 92 -39.51 15.79 31.31
CA MET A 92 -38.42 14.92 30.88
C MET A 92 -37.56 15.67 29.85
N PRO A 93 -36.22 15.54 29.90
CA PRO A 93 -35.37 16.10 28.86
C PRO A 93 -35.71 15.38 27.54
N PRO A 94 -35.75 16.09 26.39
CA PRO A 94 -35.82 15.42 25.11
C PRO A 94 -34.66 14.41 25.00
N MET A 95 -34.81 13.41 24.15
CA MET A 95 -33.79 12.39 23.94
C MET A 95 -33.23 12.56 22.54
N LEU A 96 -31.91 12.65 22.44
CA LEU A 96 -31.24 12.67 21.15
C LEU A 96 -31.17 11.23 20.63
N ILE A 97 -31.98 10.92 19.62
CA ILE A 97 -32.10 9.58 19.07
C ILE A 97 -30.98 9.38 18.05
N ILE A 98 -30.18 8.34 18.25
CA ILE A 98 -29.15 7.92 17.30
C ILE A 98 -29.47 6.55 16.71
N TYR A 99 -29.20 6.43 15.42
CA TYR A 99 -29.47 5.28 14.57
C TYR A 99 -28.13 4.65 14.17
N PRO A 100 -27.75 3.53 14.80
CA PRO A 100 -26.52 2.84 14.46
C PRO A 100 -26.54 2.33 13.02
N LYS A 101 -25.43 2.55 12.30
CA LYS A 101 -25.18 1.85 11.04
C LYS A 101 -24.41 0.57 11.32
N VAL A 102 -25.15 -0.54 11.43
CA VAL A 102 -24.56 -1.88 11.54
C VAL A 102 -24.00 -2.31 10.19
N VAL A 103 -22.69 -2.53 10.15
CA VAL A 103 -22.05 -3.17 9.00
C VAL A 103 -22.28 -4.68 9.13
N LYS A 104 -23.03 -5.30 8.20
CA LYS A 104 -23.08 -6.78 8.06
C LYS A 104 -21.66 -7.33 8.13
N THR A 105 -21.42 -8.28 9.03
CA THR A 105 -20.10 -8.84 9.41
C THR A 105 -18.99 -8.57 8.40
N PRO A 106 -18.08 -7.62 8.70
CA PRO A 106 -16.96 -7.37 7.82
C PRO A 106 -15.95 -8.49 7.99
N ARG A 107 -15.59 -9.15 6.87
CA ARG A 107 -14.27 -9.77 6.73
C ARG A 107 -13.25 -8.75 7.22
N LYS A 108 -12.50 -9.11 8.28
CA LYS A 108 -11.56 -8.28 9.06
C LYS A 108 -11.21 -6.95 8.36
N ARG A 109 -11.80 -5.86 8.83
CA ARG A 109 -11.45 -4.49 8.44
C ARG A 109 -10.47 -3.91 9.46
N ASN A 110 -9.53 -3.10 9.00
CA ASN A 110 -8.63 -2.35 9.88
C ASN A 110 -9.34 -1.09 10.43
N VAL A 111 -8.66 -0.37 11.32
CA VAL A 111 -9.15 0.79 12.09
C VAL A 111 -9.72 1.95 11.25
N LEU A 112 -9.56 1.92 9.92
CA LEU A 112 -10.02 2.94 8.97
C LEU A 112 -11.15 2.44 8.05
N GLY A 113 -11.75 1.28 8.33
CA GLY A 113 -12.96 0.82 7.64
C GLY A 113 -12.73 0.24 6.23
N LEU A 114 -11.49 -0.07 5.86
CA LEU A 114 -11.15 -0.69 4.56
C LEU A 114 -11.09 -2.22 4.66
N THR A 115 -11.56 -2.90 3.60
CA THR A 115 -11.73 -4.36 3.54
C THR A 115 -10.41 -5.08 3.28
N VAL A 116 -9.93 -5.88 4.24
CA VAL A 116 -8.81 -6.81 4.03
C VAL A 116 -9.36 -8.17 3.62
N ASN A 117 -9.05 -8.64 2.42
CA ASN A 117 -9.44 -9.97 1.96
C ASN A 117 -8.50 -11.02 2.57
N THR A 118 -8.92 -11.68 3.64
CA THR A 118 -8.10 -12.66 4.41
C THR A 118 -8.36 -14.12 4.01
N LYS A 119 -8.77 -14.41 2.78
CA LYS A 119 -8.89 -15.80 2.34
C LYS A 119 -7.49 -16.39 2.06
N ALA A 120 -6.87 -16.94 3.10
CA ALA A 120 -5.82 -17.94 2.93
C ALA A 120 -6.43 -19.18 2.24
N ALA A 121 -5.75 -19.70 1.21
CA ALA A 121 -6.03 -21.02 0.69
C ALA A 121 -5.73 -22.08 1.78
N PRO A 122 -6.50 -23.17 1.88
CA PRO A 122 -6.28 -24.17 2.91
C PRO A 122 -4.98 -24.94 2.66
N ALA A 123 -4.04 -24.87 3.60
CA ALA A 123 -2.88 -25.75 3.65
C ALA A 123 -3.27 -27.10 4.31
N PRO A 124 -2.70 -28.22 3.86
CA PRO A 124 -3.00 -29.55 4.41
C PRO A 124 -2.44 -29.73 5.83
N SER A 125 -3.23 -30.40 6.67
CA SER A 125 -3.03 -30.68 8.09
C SER A 125 -1.99 -31.77 8.36
N VAL A 126 -0.94 -31.50 9.15
CA VAL A 126 -0.05 -32.52 9.75
C VAL A 126 0.57 -31.95 11.06
N TYR A 127 0.12 -32.48 12.22
CA TYR A 127 0.66 -32.48 13.62
C TYR A 127 1.21 -31.16 14.22
N GLY A 128 0.86 -30.65 15.42
CA GLY A 128 0.33 -31.25 16.64
C GLY A 128 1.36 -31.10 17.77
N VAL A 129 1.46 -29.93 18.43
CA VAL A 129 2.07 -29.75 19.77
C VAL A 129 1.45 -28.52 20.48
N GLU A 130 0.97 -28.72 21.71
CA GLU A 130 0.41 -27.69 22.60
C GLU A 130 1.44 -26.96 23.48
N SER A 131 1.21 -25.65 23.66
CA SER A 131 1.39 -24.79 24.86
C SER A 131 2.81 -24.38 25.34
N PRO A 132 2.98 -23.27 26.12
CA PRO A 132 1.97 -22.46 26.84
C PRO A 132 2.05 -20.91 26.71
N MET A 133 0.97 -20.27 27.17
CA MET A 133 0.74 -18.85 27.45
C MET A 133 1.91 -18.13 28.16
N GLY A 134 2.19 -16.89 27.75
CA GLY A 134 2.96 -15.95 28.56
C GLY A 134 3.34 -14.62 27.91
N LYS A 135 2.56 -13.59 28.22
CA LYS A 135 2.92 -12.16 28.35
C LYS A 135 3.07 -11.31 27.08
N HIS A 136 2.11 -10.39 26.96
CA HIS A 136 2.18 -9.11 26.29
C HIS A 136 3.58 -8.47 26.34
N LYS A 137 4.12 -8.10 25.17
CA LYS A 137 4.97 -6.92 25.00
C LYS A 137 4.53 -6.16 23.75
N SER A 138 3.73 -5.14 24.01
CA SER A 138 3.44 -4.02 23.13
C SER A 138 4.69 -3.20 22.82
N GLY A 139 4.75 -2.62 21.62
CA GLY A 139 5.40 -1.32 21.42
C GLY A 139 6.78 -1.28 20.76
N GLY A 140 7.34 -2.39 20.32
CA GLY A 140 8.66 -2.41 19.64
C GLY A 140 8.57 -3.02 18.26
N ASN A 141 8.12 -2.26 17.25
CA ASN A 141 8.50 -2.49 15.84
C ASN A 141 7.94 -1.47 14.83
N LEU A 142 7.03 -0.57 15.22
CA LEU A 142 6.57 0.47 14.28
C LEU A 142 7.73 1.41 13.86
N GLN A 143 8.64 1.70 14.79
CA GLN A 143 9.80 2.56 14.53
C GLN A 143 10.83 1.90 13.61
N ALA A 144 10.95 0.57 13.61
CA ALA A 144 11.81 -0.18 12.69
C ALA A 144 11.20 -0.29 11.28
N ILE A 145 9.86 -0.37 11.17
CA ILE A 145 9.14 -0.36 9.89
C ILE A 145 9.17 1.03 9.24
N LEU A 146 9.13 2.10 10.04
CA LEU A 146 9.21 3.48 9.56
C LEU A 146 10.64 3.92 9.20
N GLN A 147 11.69 3.24 9.71
CA GLN A 147 13.09 3.58 9.45
C GLN A 147 13.56 3.28 8.01
N SER A 148 12.80 2.50 7.23
CA SER A 148 13.10 2.23 5.82
C SER A 148 12.25 3.04 4.83
N GLY A 149 11.32 3.88 5.32
CA GLY A 149 10.47 4.72 4.49
C GLY A 149 11.13 6.07 4.20
N GLN A 150 11.21 6.45 2.93
CA GLN A 150 11.66 7.78 2.55
C GLN A 150 10.67 8.84 3.02
N LEU A 151 11.11 9.79 3.85
CA LEU A 151 10.30 10.93 4.29
C LEU A 151 10.35 12.05 3.24
N MET A 152 9.19 12.48 2.74
CA MET A 152 9.03 13.75 2.01
C MET A 152 8.07 14.67 2.75
N TYR A 153 8.44 15.94 2.89
CA TYR A 153 7.60 17.01 3.43
C TYR A 153 6.98 17.76 2.26
N LEU A 154 5.68 17.60 2.05
CA LEU A 154 4.93 18.39 1.09
C LEU A 154 3.77 19.06 1.85
N ASP A 155 3.60 20.36 1.67
CA ASP A 155 2.37 21.06 2.05
C ASP A 155 1.26 20.64 1.09
N ILE A 156 0.69 19.46 1.35
CA ILE A 156 -0.38 18.88 0.54
C ILE A 156 -1.69 19.58 0.95
N THR A 157 -2.26 20.38 0.04
CA THR A 157 -3.59 20.94 0.26
C THR A 157 -4.65 19.81 0.31
N PRO A 158 -5.78 19.99 1.00
CA PRO A 158 -6.85 18.97 1.05
C PRO A 158 -7.36 18.53 -0.33
N ASP A 159 -7.29 19.41 -1.35
CA ASP A 159 -7.67 19.08 -2.73
C ASP A 159 -6.65 18.17 -3.40
N VAL A 160 -5.36 18.45 -3.21
CA VAL A 160 -4.30 17.52 -3.64
C VAL A 160 -4.48 16.21 -2.90
N GLN A 161 -4.72 16.22 -1.59
CA GLN A 161 -4.98 15.01 -0.79
C GLN A 161 -6.08 14.10 -1.39
N LYS A 162 -7.22 14.69 -1.76
CA LYS A 162 -8.33 13.97 -2.42
C LYS A 162 -7.93 13.44 -3.79
N GLN A 163 -7.17 14.22 -4.55
CA GLN A 163 -6.66 13.78 -5.84
C GLN A 163 -5.73 12.57 -5.69
N ILE A 164 -4.79 12.59 -4.74
CA ILE A 164 -3.88 11.47 -4.50
C ILE A 164 -4.67 10.22 -4.09
N MET A 165 -5.66 10.35 -3.20
CA MET A 165 -6.50 9.23 -2.80
C MET A 165 -7.32 8.65 -3.96
N SER A 166 -7.87 9.51 -4.83
CA SER A 166 -8.58 9.08 -6.05
C SER A 166 -7.64 8.36 -7.03
N GLU A 167 -6.37 8.74 -7.08
CA GLU A 167 -5.37 8.09 -7.93
C GLU A 167 -4.90 6.74 -7.36
N LEU A 168 -4.92 6.57 -6.04
CA LEU A 168 -4.62 5.29 -5.36
C LEU A 168 -5.70 4.22 -5.56
N ASP A 169 -6.91 4.58 -5.99
CA ASP A 169 -7.97 3.61 -6.36
C ASP A 169 -7.53 2.63 -7.44
N ILE A 170 -6.61 3.04 -8.32
CA ILE A 170 -6.04 2.18 -9.35
C ILE A 170 -5.25 1.03 -8.71
N LEU A 171 -4.50 1.31 -7.64
CA LEU A 171 -3.72 0.29 -6.92
C LEU A 171 -4.62 -0.74 -6.26
N PHE A 172 -5.79 -0.33 -5.73
CA PHE A 172 -6.78 -1.25 -5.14
C PHE A 172 -7.42 -2.20 -6.17
N LYS A 173 -7.44 -1.82 -7.46
CA LYS A 173 -8.01 -2.64 -8.54
C LYS A 173 -7.00 -3.63 -9.11
N CYS A 174 -5.70 -3.47 -8.80
CA CYS A 174 -4.67 -4.36 -9.28
C CYS A 174 -4.68 -5.68 -8.49
N ASP A 175 -4.96 -6.77 -9.20
CA ASP A 175 -4.93 -8.14 -8.72
C ASP A 175 -4.12 -8.99 -9.71
N SER A 176 -2.85 -9.22 -9.37
CA SER A 176 -1.91 -9.99 -10.18
C SER A 176 -0.80 -10.56 -9.31
N SER A 177 -0.37 -11.79 -9.60
CA SER A 177 0.76 -12.41 -8.91
C SER A 177 2.11 -11.74 -9.19
N TYR A 178 2.17 -10.82 -10.16
CA TYR A 178 3.39 -10.12 -10.60
C TYR A 178 3.41 -8.64 -10.21
N ILE A 179 2.36 -8.17 -9.51
CA ILE A 179 2.21 -6.79 -9.04
C ILE A 179 2.08 -6.80 -7.52
N ILE A 180 2.74 -5.85 -6.85
CA ILE A 180 2.65 -5.73 -5.40
C ILE A 180 1.20 -5.50 -4.97
N SER A 181 0.75 -6.31 -4.02
CA SER A 181 -0.59 -6.21 -3.46
C SER A 181 -0.68 -4.96 -2.60
N PHE A 182 -1.66 -4.12 -2.88
CA PHE A 182 -1.91 -2.91 -2.12
C PHE A 182 -3.04 -3.13 -1.11
N TYR A 183 -2.78 -2.84 0.16
CA TYR A 183 -3.74 -3.00 1.26
C TYR A 183 -4.42 -1.68 1.64
N GLY A 184 -3.76 -0.55 1.38
CA GLY A 184 -4.34 0.77 1.53
C GLY A 184 -3.31 1.86 1.77
N ALA A 185 -3.77 3.10 1.85
CA ALA A 185 -2.95 4.23 2.25
C ALA A 185 -3.67 5.09 3.28
N PHE A 186 -2.89 5.79 4.09
CA PHE A 186 -3.41 6.73 5.08
C PHE A 186 -2.48 7.93 5.22
N PHE A 187 -3.03 9.04 5.71
CA PHE A 187 -2.25 10.24 5.97
C PHE A 187 -1.81 10.29 7.43
N ILE A 188 -0.53 10.58 7.66
CA ILE A 188 0.03 10.89 8.97
C ILE A 188 0.83 12.18 8.85
N GLU A 189 0.41 13.24 9.56
CA GLU A 189 1.17 14.50 9.65
C GLU A 189 1.56 15.05 8.26
N ASN A 190 0.59 15.24 7.37
CA ASN A 190 0.79 15.65 5.96
C ASN A 190 1.62 14.68 5.08
N ARG A 191 1.86 13.44 5.53
CA ARG A 191 2.56 12.41 4.75
C ARG A 191 1.61 11.29 4.36
N ILE A 192 1.84 10.69 3.20
CA ILE A 192 1.13 9.48 2.76
C ILE A 192 1.95 8.28 3.18
N ALA A 193 1.33 7.38 3.93
CA ALA A 193 1.87 6.06 4.20
C ALA A 193 1.07 5.02 3.41
N MET A 194 1.78 4.19 2.65
CA MET A 194 1.21 3.11 1.85
C MET A 194 1.47 1.77 2.53
N CYS A 195 0.45 0.93 2.62
CA CYS A 195 0.52 -0.44 3.07
C CYS A 195 0.42 -1.38 1.89
N THR A 196 1.47 -2.18 1.69
CA THR A 196 1.57 -3.19 0.65
C THR A 196 1.94 -4.54 1.27
N GLU A 197 1.87 -5.61 0.48
CA GLU A 197 2.45 -6.89 0.90
C GLU A 197 3.95 -6.76 1.17
N TYR A 198 4.43 -7.52 2.15
CA TYR A 198 5.83 -7.51 2.53
C TYR A 198 6.64 -8.50 1.68
N MET A 199 7.68 -8.01 1.02
CA MET A 199 8.62 -8.80 0.23
C MET A 199 9.94 -8.89 1.02
N ASP A 200 10.17 -10.00 1.71
CA ASP A 200 11.27 -10.19 2.67
C ASP A 200 12.68 -10.24 2.03
N GLY A 201 12.76 -10.37 0.71
CA GLY A 201 13.98 -10.16 -0.07
C GLY A 201 14.19 -8.71 -0.52
N GLY A 202 13.22 -7.82 -0.31
CA GLY A 202 13.32 -6.43 -0.76
C GLY A 202 13.51 -6.29 -2.26
N SER A 203 14.16 -5.22 -2.68
CA SER A 203 14.38 -4.84 -4.07
C SER A 203 15.65 -5.43 -4.68
N LEU A 204 15.63 -5.66 -6.00
CA LEU A 204 16.71 -6.35 -6.71
C LEU A 204 18.02 -5.56 -6.84
N ASP A 205 17.98 -4.23 -6.71
CA ASP A 205 19.17 -3.35 -6.74
C ASP A 205 20.20 -3.70 -5.65
N LYS A 206 19.76 -4.32 -4.55
CA LYS A 206 20.62 -4.68 -3.41
C LYS A 206 21.56 -5.85 -3.68
N TYR A 207 21.34 -6.61 -4.76
CA TYR A 207 22.05 -7.86 -5.02
C TYR A 207 23.19 -7.75 -6.04
N GLY A 208 23.40 -6.56 -6.62
CA GLY A 208 24.46 -6.33 -7.59
C GLY A 208 24.36 -7.26 -8.80
N LYS A 209 25.39 -8.09 -9.02
CA LYS A 209 25.43 -9.03 -10.14
C LYS A 209 24.55 -10.26 -9.88
N ILE A 210 23.51 -10.44 -10.71
CA ILE A 210 22.57 -11.55 -10.63
C ILE A 210 22.88 -12.57 -11.75
N PRO A 211 22.92 -13.89 -11.44
CA PRO A 211 23.13 -14.93 -12.46
C PRO A 211 22.03 -14.94 -13.53
N GLU A 212 22.40 -15.22 -14.78
CA GLU A 212 21.46 -15.24 -15.91
C GLU A 212 20.26 -16.16 -15.67
N LEU A 213 20.47 -17.34 -15.08
CA LEU A 213 19.39 -18.29 -14.79
C LEU A 213 18.31 -17.70 -13.87
N VAL A 214 18.72 -16.89 -12.88
CA VAL A 214 17.81 -16.18 -11.97
C VAL A 214 17.17 -15.01 -12.70
N LEU A 215 17.95 -14.27 -13.49
CA LEU A 215 17.44 -13.17 -14.31
C LEU A 215 16.38 -13.65 -15.31
N GLY A 216 16.47 -14.87 -15.84
CA GLY A 216 15.43 -15.45 -16.67
C GLY A 216 14.07 -15.49 -15.97
N LYS A 217 14.03 -15.96 -14.72
CA LYS A 217 12.81 -16.02 -13.88
C LYS A 217 12.28 -14.64 -13.52
N VAL A 218 13.19 -13.75 -13.14
CA VAL A 218 12.87 -12.34 -12.83
C VAL A 218 12.26 -11.67 -14.05
N THR A 219 12.89 -11.83 -15.22
CA THR A 219 12.46 -11.20 -16.47
C THR A 219 11.07 -11.68 -16.88
N ALA A 220 10.82 -13.00 -16.82
CA ALA A 220 9.49 -13.56 -17.11
C ALA A 220 8.41 -12.94 -16.20
N SER A 221 8.68 -12.86 -14.90
CA SER A 221 7.75 -12.25 -13.93
C SER A 221 7.51 -10.76 -14.19
N VAL A 222 8.57 -9.99 -14.45
CA VAL A 222 8.48 -8.56 -14.73
C VAL A 222 7.71 -8.29 -16.02
N VAL A 223 7.98 -9.04 -17.09
CA VAL A 223 7.26 -8.87 -18.37
C VAL A 223 5.78 -9.18 -18.20
N LYS A 224 5.41 -10.23 -17.45
CA LYS A 224 3.99 -10.50 -17.10
C LYS A 224 3.35 -9.37 -16.29
N GLY A 225 4.11 -8.77 -15.36
CA GLY A 225 3.66 -7.58 -14.63
C GLY A 225 3.40 -6.39 -15.55
N LEU A 226 4.31 -6.10 -16.48
CA LEU A 226 4.13 -5.03 -17.46
C LEU A 226 2.95 -5.27 -18.40
N VAL A 227 2.78 -6.50 -18.90
CA VAL A 227 1.63 -6.90 -19.72
C VAL A 227 0.32 -6.73 -18.94
N TYR A 228 0.30 -7.14 -17.66
CA TYR A 228 -0.87 -6.96 -16.80
C TYR A 228 -1.25 -5.48 -16.66
N LEU A 229 -0.29 -4.61 -16.32
CA LEU A 229 -0.53 -3.18 -16.17
C LEU A 229 -1.01 -2.56 -17.48
N TRP A 230 -0.39 -2.91 -18.60
CA TRP A 230 -0.77 -2.44 -19.92
C TRP A 230 -2.22 -2.81 -20.27
N ASN A 231 -2.64 -4.04 -19.95
CA ASN A 231 -4.01 -4.49 -20.12
C ASN A 231 -5.01 -3.73 -19.24
N GLN A 232 -4.58 -3.27 -18.06
CA GLN A 232 -5.34 -2.37 -17.19
C GLN A 232 -5.26 -0.89 -17.62
N LYS A 233 -4.61 -0.57 -18.75
CA LYS A 233 -4.34 0.80 -19.23
C LYS A 233 -3.50 1.64 -18.27
N ILE A 234 -2.61 0.97 -17.55
CA ILE A 234 -1.66 1.57 -16.61
C ILE A 234 -0.26 1.45 -17.21
N MET A 235 0.48 2.56 -17.25
CA MET A 235 1.93 2.53 -17.47
C MET A 235 2.62 2.60 -16.11
N HIS A 236 3.62 1.76 -15.90
CA HIS A 236 4.48 1.77 -14.72
C HIS A 236 5.35 3.03 -14.63
N ARG A 237 5.99 3.44 -15.72
CA ARG A 237 6.85 4.64 -15.91
C ARG A 237 8.18 4.70 -15.17
N ASP A 238 8.41 3.83 -14.20
CA ASP A 238 9.63 3.82 -13.38
C ASP A 238 10.16 2.38 -13.21
N VAL A 239 10.32 1.67 -14.32
CA VAL A 239 10.84 0.30 -14.31
C VAL A 239 12.35 0.34 -14.05
N LYS A 240 12.78 -0.18 -12.90
CA LYS A 240 14.19 -0.26 -12.49
C LYS A 240 14.37 -1.32 -11.39
N PRO A 241 15.60 -1.79 -11.11
CA PRO A 241 15.83 -2.84 -10.11
C PRO A 241 15.30 -2.51 -8.70
N SER A 242 15.28 -1.25 -8.29
CA SER A 242 14.73 -0.84 -6.99
C SER A 242 13.22 -1.03 -6.88
N ASN A 243 12.51 -1.08 -8.02
CA ASN A 243 11.05 -1.24 -8.09
C ASN A 243 10.65 -2.68 -8.46
N MET A 244 11.62 -3.61 -8.46
CA MET A 244 11.41 -5.04 -8.65
C MET A 244 11.68 -5.73 -7.32
N LEU A 245 10.63 -6.22 -6.66
CA LEU A 245 10.69 -6.82 -5.35
C LEU A 245 10.73 -8.34 -5.43
N VAL A 246 11.45 -8.98 -4.51
CA VAL A 246 11.59 -10.44 -4.42
C VAL A 246 11.35 -10.93 -2.99
N ASN A 247 10.86 -12.16 -2.83
CA ASN A 247 10.70 -12.80 -1.52
C ASN A 247 11.29 -14.22 -1.46
N THR A 248 11.46 -14.76 -0.26
CA THR A 248 12.06 -16.10 -0.01
C THR A 248 11.24 -17.25 -0.56
N GLN A 249 9.98 -17.00 -0.96
CA GLN A 249 9.14 -17.95 -1.71
C GLN A 249 9.46 -17.96 -3.21
N GLY A 250 10.37 -17.08 -3.68
CA GLY A 250 10.80 -16.97 -5.07
C GLY A 250 9.86 -16.13 -5.94
N GLN A 251 8.90 -15.42 -5.34
CA GLN A 251 8.01 -14.53 -6.08
C GLN A 251 8.73 -13.23 -6.43
N VAL A 252 8.46 -12.71 -7.64
CA VAL A 252 8.98 -11.44 -8.14
C VAL A 252 7.82 -10.55 -8.53
N LYS A 253 7.78 -9.32 -8.01
CA LYS A 253 6.65 -8.39 -8.19
C LYS A 253 7.13 -6.98 -8.46
N LEU A 254 6.41 -6.26 -9.33
CA LEU A 254 6.63 -4.83 -9.57
C LEU A 254 5.91 -3.99 -8.49
N CYS A 255 6.57 -2.92 -8.04
CA CYS A 255 6.01 -1.91 -7.14
C CYS A 255 6.19 -0.50 -7.72
N ASP A 256 5.64 0.50 -7.03
CA ASP A 256 5.81 1.92 -7.38
C ASP A 256 5.42 2.24 -8.84
N PHE A 257 4.34 1.61 -9.31
CA PHE A 257 3.77 1.84 -10.63
C PHE A 257 2.64 2.88 -10.56
N GLY A 258 2.53 3.70 -11.60
CA GLY A 258 1.25 4.27 -12.02
C GLY A 258 0.52 5.19 -11.04
N VAL A 259 1.18 5.81 -10.07
CA VAL A 259 0.53 6.82 -9.24
C VAL A 259 0.64 8.18 -9.94
N SER A 260 -0.16 8.37 -11.00
CA SER A 260 -0.45 9.61 -11.76
C SER A 260 0.71 10.45 -12.34
N VAL A 261 0.53 11.04 -13.54
CA VAL A 261 1.45 12.09 -14.04
C VAL A 261 1.46 13.30 -13.09
N GLN A 262 0.35 13.59 -12.43
CA GLN A 262 0.18 14.74 -11.55
C GLN A 262 0.75 14.49 -10.16
N LEU A 263 0.64 13.28 -9.61
CA LEU A 263 1.35 12.91 -8.39
C LEU A 263 2.86 12.75 -8.65
N GLU A 264 3.24 12.11 -9.76
CA GLU A 264 4.64 12.07 -10.21
C GLU A 264 5.18 13.50 -10.35
N ARG A 265 4.45 14.46 -10.95
CA ARG A 265 4.88 15.88 -11.03
C ARG A 265 4.86 16.62 -9.69
N SER A 266 3.84 16.43 -8.85
CA SER A 266 3.72 17.14 -7.56
C SER A 266 4.74 16.65 -6.53
N ILE A 267 5.09 15.36 -6.57
CA ILE A 267 6.17 14.76 -5.79
C ILE A 267 7.55 15.05 -6.43
N ALA A 268 7.69 14.93 -7.76
CA ALA A 268 8.99 15.09 -8.44
C ALA A 268 9.52 16.53 -8.49
N HIS A 269 8.73 17.54 -8.09
CA HIS A 269 9.27 18.89 -7.89
C HIS A 269 10.39 18.95 -6.83
N THR A 270 10.59 17.90 -6.02
CA THR A 270 11.66 17.82 -5.01
C THR A 270 12.67 16.69 -5.21
N TYR A 271 12.51 15.84 -6.24
CA TYR A 271 13.40 14.68 -6.45
C TYR A 271 14.28 14.85 -7.69
N VAL A 272 15.40 15.56 -7.51
CA VAL A 272 16.53 15.56 -8.46
C VAL A 272 17.28 14.25 -8.29
N GLY A 273 16.65 13.16 -8.74
CA GLY A 273 17.17 11.79 -8.69
C GLY A 273 17.10 11.14 -10.06
N THR A 274 18.00 11.58 -10.94
CA THR A 274 18.57 10.86 -12.09
C THR A 274 17.63 9.90 -12.85
N ASN A 275 17.05 10.40 -13.96
CA ASN A 275 16.29 9.71 -15.01
C ASN A 275 17.10 8.61 -15.77
N ALA A 276 17.95 7.83 -15.11
CA ALA A 276 18.95 6.95 -15.74
C ALA A 276 18.34 5.88 -16.65
N TYR A 277 17.18 5.34 -16.26
CA TYR A 277 16.49 4.28 -17.00
C TYR A 277 15.51 4.83 -18.04
N MET A 278 15.43 6.15 -18.18
CA MET A 278 14.49 6.82 -19.07
C MET A 278 14.86 6.56 -20.53
N ALA A 279 13.86 6.24 -21.34
CA ALA A 279 14.05 6.03 -22.76
C ALA A 279 14.44 7.33 -23.49
N PRO A 280 15.24 7.27 -24.58
CA PRO A 280 15.71 8.47 -25.27
C PRO A 280 14.59 9.42 -25.72
N GLU A 281 13.47 8.89 -26.19
CA GLU A 281 12.29 9.65 -26.61
C GLU A 281 11.64 10.43 -25.45
N ARG A 282 11.68 9.88 -24.22
CA ARG A 282 11.18 10.55 -23.02
C ARG A 282 12.10 11.70 -22.59
N ILE A 283 13.42 11.54 -22.77
CA ILE A 283 14.41 12.58 -22.46
C ILE A 283 14.23 13.79 -23.39
N VAL A 284 13.92 13.55 -24.67
CA VAL A 284 13.72 14.60 -25.69
C VAL A 284 12.29 15.17 -25.66
N GLY A 285 11.40 14.63 -24.82
CA GLY A 285 10.02 15.11 -24.66
C GLY A 285 9.08 14.72 -25.79
N SER A 286 9.39 13.67 -26.54
CA SER A 286 8.52 13.12 -27.58
C SER A 286 7.37 12.30 -26.98
N GLU A 287 6.38 11.94 -27.81
CA GLU A 287 5.37 10.96 -27.40
C GLU A 287 6.03 9.67 -26.95
N TYR A 288 5.58 9.15 -25.81
CA TYR A 288 6.11 7.96 -25.20
C TYR A 288 4.96 7.02 -24.85
N GLY A 289 5.26 5.73 -24.79
CA GLY A 289 4.26 4.69 -24.55
C GLY A 289 4.91 3.47 -23.94
N VAL A 290 4.24 2.33 -24.09
CA VAL A 290 4.67 1.06 -23.49
C VAL A 290 6.08 0.63 -23.93
N ASN A 291 6.51 0.97 -25.14
CA ASN A 291 7.86 0.70 -25.63
C ASN A 291 8.94 1.41 -24.79
N SER A 292 8.63 2.55 -24.17
CA SER A 292 9.55 3.25 -23.26
C SER A 292 9.85 2.46 -22.00
N GLU A 293 8.92 1.64 -21.53
CA GLU A 293 9.12 0.76 -20.37
C GLU A 293 9.99 -0.44 -20.70
N VAL A 294 9.89 -0.91 -21.95
CA VAL A 294 10.75 -1.98 -22.49
C VAL A 294 12.22 -1.53 -22.54
N TRP A 295 12.49 -0.26 -22.84
CA TRP A 295 13.84 0.31 -22.72
C TRP A 295 14.35 0.25 -21.28
N SER A 296 13.53 0.72 -20.33
CA SER A 296 13.88 0.72 -18.91
C SER A 296 14.13 -0.70 -18.38
N LEU A 297 13.32 -1.68 -18.81
CA LEU A 297 13.58 -3.11 -18.56
C LEU A 297 14.93 -3.55 -19.14
N GLY A 298 15.25 -3.20 -20.39
CA GLY A 298 16.52 -3.56 -21.02
C GLY A 298 17.74 -3.06 -20.24
N LEU A 299 17.70 -1.81 -19.77
CA LEU A 299 18.76 -1.25 -18.93
C LEU A 299 18.87 -1.94 -17.57
N ALA A 300 17.74 -2.24 -16.93
CA ALA A 300 17.71 -2.98 -15.66
C ALA A 300 18.33 -4.38 -15.81
N LEU A 301 18.02 -5.09 -16.90
CA LEU A 301 18.59 -6.41 -17.20
C LEU A 301 20.11 -6.35 -17.41
N LEU A 302 20.58 -5.36 -18.17
CA LEU A 302 22.01 -5.13 -18.40
C LEU A 302 22.73 -4.85 -17.08
N GLU A 303 22.19 -3.97 -16.24
CA GLU A 303 22.77 -3.63 -14.96
C GLU A 303 22.86 -4.83 -14.03
N MET A 304 21.77 -5.56 -13.82
CA MET A 304 21.76 -6.72 -12.95
C MET A 304 22.66 -7.84 -13.48
N ALA A 305 22.76 -8.01 -14.80
CA ALA A 305 23.65 -9.01 -15.40
C ALA A 305 25.14 -8.64 -15.27
N LEU A 306 25.47 -7.34 -15.39
CA LEU A 306 26.84 -6.84 -15.33
C LEU A 306 27.29 -6.50 -13.90
N GLY A 307 26.35 -6.33 -12.97
CA GLY A 307 26.56 -5.84 -11.61
C GLY A 307 26.89 -4.35 -11.53
N LYS A 308 26.68 -3.61 -12.62
CA LYS A 308 26.92 -2.16 -12.71
C LYS A 308 26.07 -1.56 -13.82
N PHE A 309 25.65 -0.32 -13.64
CA PHE A 309 24.87 0.40 -14.66
C PHE A 309 25.66 0.48 -15.98
N PRO A 310 25.02 0.23 -17.15
CA PRO A 310 25.72 0.07 -18.41
C PRO A 310 26.23 1.37 -19.04
N TYR A 311 25.77 2.54 -18.55
CA TYR A 311 26.22 3.85 -19.02
C TYR A 311 27.09 4.57 -17.96
N PRO A 312 28.01 5.46 -18.38
CA PRO A 312 28.72 6.35 -17.48
C PRO A 312 27.75 7.28 -16.75
N THR A 313 27.98 7.49 -15.45
CA THR A 313 27.11 8.30 -14.58
C THR A 313 27.05 9.78 -14.96
N ASP A 314 28.07 10.33 -15.63
CA ASP A 314 28.20 11.77 -15.86
C ASP A 314 27.50 12.29 -17.14
N ASN A 315 27.10 11.40 -18.08
CA ASN A 315 26.69 11.80 -19.44
C ASN A 315 25.26 11.39 -19.82
N GLN A 316 24.32 11.30 -18.88
CA GLN A 316 22.95 10.85 -19.19
C GLN A 316 22.19 11.75 -20.18
N ARG A 317 22.57 13.02 -20.32
CA ARG A 317 22.01 13.92 -21.34
C ARG A 317 22.47 13.58 -22.77
N GLU A 318 23.58 12.87 -22.90
CA GLU A 318 24.12 12.36 -24.17
C GLU A 318 23.68 10.92 -24.45
N LEU A 319 22.77 10.37 -23.63
CA LEU A 319 22.27 9.01 -23.82
C LEU A 319 21.71 8.81 -25.24
N SER A 320 21.11 9.83 -25.84
CA SER A 320 20.60 9.76 -27.22
C SER A 320 21.69 9.55 -28.28
N SER A 321 22.91 10.06 -28.07
CA SER A 321 24.03 9.95 -29.02
C SER A 321 24.92 8.73 -28.78
N MET A 322 24.89 8.15 -27.58
CA MET A 322 25.66 6.94 -27.25
C MET A 322 25.07 5.68 -27.89
N ALA A 323 25.92 4.74 -28.30
CA ALA A 323 25.47 3.41 -28.74
C ALA A 323 24.63 2.71 -27.64
N PRO A 324 23.63 1.90 -28.01
CA PRO A 324 22.98 0.98 -27.07
C PRO A 324 23.98 0.07 -26.38
N PRO A 325 23.82 -0.24 -25.08
CA PRO A 325 24.71 -1.15 -24.41
C PRO A 325 24.38 -2.58 -24.83
N THR A 326 25.36 -3.47 -24.77
CA THR A 326 25.17 -4.89 -25.11
C THR A 326 25.81 -5.78 -24.06
N LEU A 327 25.26 -6.98 -23.91
CA LEU A 327 25.86 -8.03 -23.09
C LEU A 327 27.00 -8.71 -23.86
N PRO A 328 28.14 -9.04 -23.22
CA PRO A 328 29.20 -9.81 -23.86
C PRO A 328 28.74 -11.23 -24.22
N SER A 329 28.79 -11.57 -25.51
CA SER A 329 28.30 -12.83 -26.06
C SER A 329 29.10 -14.07 -25.64
N ASP A 330 30.29 -13.88 -25.09
CA ASP A 330 31.14 -14.92 -24.51
C ASP A 330 30.71 -15.32 -23.08
N ARG A 331 29.88 -14.52 -22.41
CA ARG A 331 29.49 -14.73 -21.01
C ARG A 331 28.01 -15.02 -20.79
N PHE A 332 27.16 -14.74 -21.77
CA PHE A 332 25.70 -14.83 -21.66
C PHE A 332 25.12 -15.62 -22.84
N SER A 333 23.96 -16.25 -22.65
CA SER A 333 23.32 -17.00 -23.74
C SER A 333 22.94 -16.10 -24.91
N PRO A 334 22.99 -16.60 -26.16
CA PRO A 334 22.57 -15.84 -27.34
C PRO A 334 21.16 -15.27 -27.21
N GLU A 335 20.24 -15.99 -26.58
CA GLU A 335 18.86 -15.56 -26.35
C GLU A 335 18.80 -14.40 -25.36
N PHE A 336 19.60 -14.42 -24.28
CA PHE A 336 19.62 -13.30 -23.34
C PHE A 336 20.24 -12.04 -23.93
N VAL A 337 21.34 -12.20 -24.67
CA VAL A 337 21.98 -11.10 -25.40
C VAL A 337 21.01 -10.48 -26.41
N ASN A 338 20.26 -11.31 -27.15
CA ASN A 338 19.28 -10.84 -28.11
C ASN A 338 18.12 -10.07 -27.44
N LEU A 339 17.57 -10.61 -26.35
CA LEU A 339 16.51 -9.95 -25.59
C LEU A 339 16.93 -8.56 -25.11
N ALA A 340 18.09 -8.47 -24.45
CA ALA A 340 18.60 -7.20 -23.95
C ALA A 340 18.80 -6.19 -25.09
N ALA A 341 19.36 -6.61 -26.22
CA ALA A 341 19.58 -5.77 -27.38
C ALA A 341 18.28 -5.28 -28.04
N LEU A 342 17.24 -6.14 -28.11
CA LEU A 342 15.91 -5.76 -28.60
C LEU A 342 15.29 -4.70 -27.70
N CYS A 343 15.38 -4.87 -26.38
CA CYS A 343 14.84 -3.95 -25.40
C CYS A 343 15.51 -2.56 -25.46
N THR A 344 16.81 -2.48 -25.75
CA THR A 344 17.57 -1.22 -25.76
C THR A 344 17.75 -0.60 -27.15
N ARG A 345 16.87 -0.89 -28.11
CA ARG A 345 16.89 -0.18 -29.40
C ARG A 345 16.48 1.28 -29.21
N LYS A 346 17.20 2.21 -29.84
CA LYS A 346 16.97 3.66 -29.68
C LYS A 346 15.56 4.05 -30.13
N SER A 347 15.18 3.64 -31.34
CA SER A 347 13.84 3.88 -31.85
C SER A 347 12.80 3.10 -31.03
N PRO A 348 11.75 3.76 -30.51
CA PRO A 348 10.68 3.05 -29.80
C PRO A 348 9.91 2.08 -30.69
N HIS A 349 9.80 2.35 -31.99
CA HIS A 349 9.09 1.48 -32.93
C HIS A 349 9.85 0.19 -33.25
N ASP A 350 11.18 0.16 -33.04
CA ASP A 350 11.97 -1.04 -33.25
C ASP A 350 11.98 -1.94 -32.00
N ARG A 351 11.46 -1.46 -30.87
CA ARG A 351 11.33 -2.24 -29.64
C ARG A 351 10.03 -3.05 -29.68
N PRO A 352 10.06 -4.32 -29.22
CA PRO A 352 8.84 -5.10 -29.06
C PRO A 352 7.89 -4.46 -28.04
N ALA A 353 6.59 -4.70 -28.16
CA ALA A 353 5.66 -4.45 -27.06
C ALA A 353 5.84 -5.52 -25.96
N PRO A 354 5.39 -5.28 -24.72
CA PRO A 354 5.48 -6.27 -23.65
C PRO A 354 4.83 -7.62 -23.99
N ASP A 355 3.71 -7.62 -24.73
CA ASP A 355 3.05 -8.86 -25.18
C ASP A 355 3.93 -9.66 -26.15
N ASP A 356 4.68 -9.00 -27.02
CA ASP A 356 5.61 -9.65 -27.94
C ASP A 356 6.79 -10.29 -27.17
N LEU A 357 7.23 -9.65 -26.08
CA LEU A 357 8.30 -10.17 -25.23
C LEU A 357 7.94 -11.51 -24.59
N LEU A 358 6.66 -11.76 -24.25
CA LEU A 358 6.24 -13.07 -23.71
C LEU A 358 6.55 -14.24 -24.65
N HIS A 359 6.66 -13.98 -25.95
CA HIS A 359 6.94 -14.97 -26.98
C HIS A 359 8.44 -15.07 -27.34
N HIS A 360 9.28 -14.25 -26.69
CA HIS A 360 10.72 -14.29 -26.94
C HIS A 360 11.35 -15.59 -26.40
N PRO A 361 12.25 -16.26 -27.15
CA PRO A 361 12.82 -17.57 -26.75
C PRO A 361 13.41 -17.61 -25.33
N PHE A 362 14.11 -16.55 -24.93
CA PHE A 362 14.63 -16.43 -23.56
C PHE A 362 13.52 -16.47 -22.50
N ILE A 363 12.42 -15.75 -22.72
CA ILE A 363 11.31 -15.69 -21.75
C ILE A 363 10.56 -17.02 -21.75
N CYS A 364 10.22 -17.57 -22.92
CA CYS A 364 9.53 -18.87 -23.00
C CYS A 364 10.33 -19.99 -22.32
N LYS A 365 11.66 -19.97 -22.43
CA LYS A 365 12.55 -20.95 -21.77
C LYS A 365 12.49 -20.86 -20.25
N HIS A 366 12.26 -19.68 -19.69
CA HIS A 366 12.28 -19.45 -18.25
C HIS A 366 10.89 -19.34 -17.62
N ASP A 367 9.83 -19.23 -18.43
CA ASP A 367 8.44 -19.17 -17.98
C ASP A 367 7.80 -20.55 -17.77
N ASP A 368 8.30 -21.30 -16.79
CA ASP A 368 7.83 -22.64 -16.43
C ASP A 368 7.07 -22.68 -15.08
N ASN A 369 6.79 -21.51 -14.50
CA ASN A 369 6.22 -21.32 -13.15
C ASN A 369 7.07 -21.89 -11.98
N ASP A 370 8.32 -22.31 -12.22
CA ASP A 370 9.24 -22.73 -11.18
C ASP A 370 9.91 -21.54 -10.49
N VAL A 371 9.45 -21.27 -9.27
CA VAL A 371 9.98 -20.23 -8.38
C VAL A 371 11.18 -20.68 -7.55
N SER A 372 11.50 -21.99 -7.55
CA SER A 372 12.52 -22.57 -6.67
C SER A 372 13.92 -22.01 -6.92
N ILE A 373 14.24 -21.69 -8.18
CA ILE A 373 15.51 -21.09 -8.57
C ILE A 373 15.71 -19.74 -7.89
N VAL A 374 14.69 -18.88 -7.92
CA VAL A 374 14.75 -17.55 -7.28
C VAL A 374 14.80 -17.71 -5.76
N ALA A 375 13.96 -18.58 -5.19
CA ALA A 375 13.91 -18.84 -3.76
C ALA A 375 15.25 -19.35 -3.21
N ALA A 376 15.87 -20.32 -3.88
CA ALA A 376 17.16 -20.89 -3.49
C ALA A 376 18.29 -19.87 -3.62
N TRP A 377 18.33 -19.11 -4.71
CA TRP A 377 19.31 -18.04 -4.89
C TRP A 377 19.18 -16.97 -3.81
N LEU A 378 17.97 -16.48 -3.54
CA LEU A 378 17.73 -15.44 -2.55
C LEU A 378 18.10 -15.92 -1.14
N SER A 379 17.71 -17.15 -0.78
CA SER A 379 18.05 -17.75 0.52
C SER A 379 19.56 -17.78 0.74
N LYS A 380 20.33 -18.11 -0.31
CA LYS A 380 21.79 -18.06 -0.29
C LYS A 380 22.30 -16.63 -0.12
N MET A 381 21.75 -15.65 -0.82
CA MET A 381 22.18 -14.25 -0.69
C MET A 381 21.94 -13.71 0.72
N LEU A 382 20.75 -13.97 1.29
CA LEU A 382 20.40 -13.52 2.64
C LEU A 382 21.24 -14.21 3.73
N SER A 383 21.63 -15.48 3.53
CA SER A 383 22.54 -16.16 4.48
C SER A 383 23.94 -15.55 4.50
N HIS A 384 24.45 -15.12 3.34
CA HIS A 384 25.76 -14.45 3.26
C HIS A 384 25.73 -13.08 3.96
N VAL A 385 24.62 -12.34 3.85
CA VAL A 385 24.45 -11.07 4.57
C VAL A 385 24.41 -11.31 6.09
N LYS A 386 23.69 -12.33 6.56
CA LYS A 386 23.62 -12.69 8.00
C LYS A 386 24.98 -13.08 8.58
N ASN A 387 25.79 -13.80 7.80
CA ASN A 387 27.11 -14.27 8.25
C ASN A 387 28.19 -13.19 8.19
N ASN A 388 27.97 -12.09 7.46
CA ASN A 388 28.90 -10.98 7.29
C ASN A 388 28.49 -9.72 8.07
N LEU A 389 27.40 -9.77 8.84
CA LEU A 389 27.07 -8.72 9.81
C LEU A 389 28.03 -8.85 11.00
N PRO A 390 28.74 -7.79 11.40
CA PRO A 390 29.52 -7.82 12.63
C PRO A 390 28.58 -8.19 13.78
N SER A 391 28.96 -9.19 14.57
CA SER A 391 28.29 -9.52 15.82
C SER A 391 28.17 -8.24 16.62
N THR A 392 26.94 -7.77 16.85
CA THR A 392 26.66 -6.58 17.64
C THR A 392 27.39 -6.71 18.98
N GLU A 393 28.41 -5.89 19.17
CA GLU A 393 29.10 -5.71 20.44
C GLU A 393 28.05 -5.41 21.52
N GLU A 394 28.24 -6.06 22.66
CA GLU A 394 27.52 -5.83 23.90
C GLU A 394 27.49 -4.33 24.18
N TYR A 395 26.29 -3.75 24.28
CA TYR A 395 26.12 -2.45 24.90
C TYR A 395 26.70 -2.55 26.32
N PRO A 396 27.72 -1.75 26.70
CA PRO A 396 28.21 -1.77 28.06
C PRO A 396 27.07 -1.31 28.97
N ALA A 397 26.79 -2.13 29.98
CA ALA A 397 25.82 -1.81 31.02
C ALA A 397 26.12 -0.41 31.57
N ALA A 398 25.10 0.45 31.58
CA ALA A 398 25.17 1.75 32.21
C ALA A 398 25.68 1.57 33.65
N ALA A 399 26.87 2.09 33.93
CA ALA A 399 27.39 2.18 35.28
C ALA A 399 26.51 3.13 36.10
N THR A 400 26.20 2.65 37.30
CA THR A 400 25.42 3.25 38.40
C THR A 400 25.77 4.69 38.73
#